data_AF-A0A9D0I7N7-F1
#
_entry.id   AF-A0A9D0I7N7-F1
#
_cell.length_a   1.000
_cell.length_b   1.000
_cell.length_c   1.000
_cell.angle_alpha   90.00
_cell.angle_beta   90.00
_cell.angle_gamma   90.00
#
_symmetry.space_group_name_H-M   'P 1'
#
loop_
_entity.id
_entity.type
_entity.pdbx_description
1 polymer ?
#
loop_
_entity_poly.entity_id
_entity_poly.type
_entity_poly.pdbx_seq_one_letter_code
_entity_poly.pdbx_strand_id
1 'polypeptide(L)'
;MNEHSTGPAPGKALAITGEALYLLNLLFSLLPLLVLAWLYYRHRNHPAALARVHLRQTFIGACIASAIFLGANLLILVIAGTYHSMAALVTFEVYYMAAVPLLMIPGLLGLIKAMAGDLYHFPLIGRPGKPAEVS
;
A
#
# COMPACT_ATOMS: atom_id res chain seq x y z
N MET A 1 10.54 5.82 39.25
CA MET A 1 9.92 6.86 38.40
C MET A 1 10.16 6.40 36.97
N ASN A 2 9.16 5.74 36.37
CA ASN A 2 9.35 5.02 35.11
C ASN A 2 9.44 6.04 33.98
N GLU A 3 10.55 6.00 33.25
CA GLU A 3 10.74 6.72 32.00
C GLU A 3 9.66 6.22 31.02
N HIS A 4 8.63 7.02 30.78
CA HIS A 4 7.86 6.88 29.56
C HIS A 4 8.84 7.14 28.42
N SER A 5 9.26 6.07 27.74
CA SER A 5 10.07 6.14 26.52
C SER A 5 9.34 7.00 25.49
N THR A 6 9.59 8.30 25.49
CA THR A 6 9.09 9.30 24.51
C THR A 6 9.83 9.19 23.17
N GLY A 7 10.37 8.00 22.87
CA GLY A 7 10.92 7.66 21.57
C GLY A 7 9.80 7.23 20.62
N PRO A 8 9.91 7.50 19.31
CA PRO A 8 9.00 6.93 18.32
C PRO A 8 8.93 5.41 18.49
N ALA A 9 7.73 4.83 18.45
CA ALA A 9 7.56 3.38 18.50
C ALA A 9 8.53 2.68 17.52
N PRO A 10 9.19 1.58 17.90
CA PRO A 10 10.18 0.92 17.05
C PRO A 10 9.62 0.65 15.65
N GLY A 11 10.30 1.15 14.60
CA GLY A 11 9.90 0.95 13.21
C GLY A 11 8.75 1.84 12.71
N LYS A 12 8.27 2.81 13.50
CA LYS A 12 7.20 3.74 13.12
C LYS A 12 7.51 4.55 11.86
N ALA A 13 8.69 5.15 11.78
CA ALA A 13 9.10 5.93 10.60
C ALA A 13 9.07 5.08 9.32
N LEU A 14 9.51 3.82 9.43
CA LEU A 14 9.54 2.89 8.30
C LEU A 14 8.12 2.46 7.87
N ALA A 15 7.21 2.27 8.83
CA ALA A 15 5.80 2.01 8.55
C ALA A 15 5.15 3.19 7.83
N ILE A 16 5.35 4.42 8.31
CA ILE A 16 4.84 5.65 7.68
C ILE A 16 5.38 5.80 6.26
N THR A 17 6.69 5.61 6.05
CA THR A 17 7.30 5.67 4.71
C THR A 17 6.71 4.62 3.76
N GLY A 18 6.47 3.39 4.24
CA GLY A 18 5.84 2.34 3.45
C GLY A 18 4.43 2.71 2.99
N GLU A 19 3.59 3.20 3.90
CA GLU A 19 2.21 3.63 3.60
C GLU A 19 2.20 4.86 2.68
N ALA A 20 3.10 5.82 2.90
CA ALA A 20 3.25 6.99 2.02
C ALA A 20 3.69 6.60 0.61
N LEU A 21 4.64 5.67 0.47
CA LEU A 21 5.07 5.14 -0.82
C LEU A 21 3.95 4.37 -1.53
N TYR A 22 3.10 3.65 -0.79
CA TYR A 22 1.91 3.02 -1.35
C TYR A 22 0.92 4.04 -1.91
N LEU A 23 0.60 5.10 -1.14
CA LEU A 23 -0.28 6.17 -1.61
C LEU A 23 0.32 6.90 -2.82
N LEU A 24 1.64 7.13 -2.81
CA LEU A 24 2.34 7.69 -3.96
C LEU A 24 2.27 6.73 -5.17
N ASN A 25 2.35 5.42 -4.94
CA ASN A 25 2.19 4.41 -5.99
C ASN A 25 0.80 4.46 -6.60
N LEU A 26 -0.25 4.79 -5.84
CA LEU A 26 -1.57 4.96 -6.43
C LEU A 26 -1.59 6.12 -7.43
N LEU A 27 -0.82 7.19 -7.20
CA LEU A 27 -0.78 8.39 -8.05
C LEU A 27 0.14 8.26 -9.27
N PHE A 28 1.33 7.65 -9.10
CA PHE A 28 2.35 7.56 -10.16
C PHE A 28 2.51 6.13 -10.72
N SER A 29 1.67 5.19 -10.26
CA SER A 29 1.51 3.78 -10.63
C SER A 29 2.72 2.84 -10.53
N LEU A 30 3.93 3.26 -10.91
CA LEU A 30 5.06 2.34 -11.11
C LEU A 30 6.37 2.77 -10.45
N LEU A 31 6.70 4.07 -10.44
CA LEU A 31 7.95 4.53 -9.85
C LEU A 31 8.04 4.26 -8.34
N PRO A 32 6.99 4.56 -7.53
CA PRO A 32 7.04 4.33 -6.09
C PRO A 32 7.06 2.84 -5.72
N LEU A 33 6.49 1.97 -6.56
CA LEU A 33 6.57 0.51 -6.39
C LEU A 33 8.02 0.03 -6.35
N LEU A 34 8.90 0.56 -7.20
CA LEU A 34 10.31 0.15 -7.24
C LEU A 34 11.03 0.51 -5.93
N VAL A 35 10.79 1.73 -5.43
CA VAL A 35 11.34 2.20 -4.16
C VAL A 35 10.78 1.37 -3.00
N LEU A 36 9.47 1.09 -3.02
CA LEU A 36 8.81 0.29 -2.00
C LEU A 36 9.27 -1.18 -2.02
N ALA A 37 9.49 -1.76 -3.21
CA ALA A 37 10.05 -3.09 -3.37
C ALA A 37 11.44 -3.16 -2.75
N TRP A 38 12.33 -2.23 -3.10
CA TRP A 38 13.66 -2.13 -2.50
C TRP A 38 13.59 -1.99 -0.97
N LEU A 39 12.70 -1.13 -0.47
CA LEU A 39 12.52 -0.90 0.97
C LEU A 39 12.01 -2.17 1.68
N TYR A 40 11.05 -2.87 1.08
CA TYR A 40 10.50 -4.12 1.57
C TYR A 40 11.57 -5.22 1.63
N TYR A 41 12.32 -5.45 0.54
CA TYR A 41 13.37 -6.48 0.54
C TYR A 41 14.48 -6.20 1.54
N ARG A 42 14.85 -4.93 1.72
CA ARG A 42 15.87 -4.51 2.70
C ARG A 42 15.42 -4.66 4.15
N HIS A 43 14.13 -4.44 4.45
CA HIS A 43 13.63 -4.40 5.83
C HIS A 43 12.60 -5.48 6.16
N ARG A 44 12.42 -6.51 5.32
CA ARG A 44 11.47 -7.62 5.57
C ARG A 44 11.67 -8.33 6.91
N ASN A 45 12.91 -8.39 7.41
CA ASN A 45 13.28 -9.03 8.67
C ASN A 45 13.48 -8.02 9.81
N HIS A 46 12.97 -6.79 9.68
CA HIS A 46 13.13 -5.75 10.70
C HIS A 46 12.59 -6.23 12.06
N PRO A 47 13.27 -6.00 13.20
CA PRO A 47 12.87 -6.57 14.51
C PRO A 47 11.50 -6.07 15.00
N ALA A 48 11.11 -4.85 14.63
CA ALA A 48 9.80 -4.29 14.97
C ALA A 48 8.64 -4.89 14.14
N ALA A 49 7.64 -5.45 14.80
CA ALA A 49 6.45 -6.01 14.16
C ALA A 49 5.64 -4.97 13.37
N LEU A 50 5.56 -3.74 13.89
CA LEU A 50 4.88 -2.61 13.25
C LEU A 50 5.41 -2.38 11.82
N ALA A 51 6.73 -2.23 11.67
CA ALA A 51 7.36 -2.02 10.37
C ALA A 51 7.14 -3.21 9.42
N ARG A 52 7.26 -4.45 9.89
CA ARG A 52 7.10 -5.64 9.04
C ARG A 52 5.69 -5.76 8.47
N VAL A 53 4.66 -5.57 9.30
CA VAL A 53 3.26 -5.69 8.88
C VAL A 53 2.91 -4.59 7.88
N HIS A 54 3.20 -3.34 8.22
CA HIS A 54 2.92 -2.19 7.34
C HIS A 54 3.70 -2.27 6.01
N LEU A 55 4.98 -2.64 6.01
CA LEU A 55 5.74 -2.81 4.76
C LEU A 55 5.21 -3.95 3.89
N ARG A 56 4.83 -5.09 4.49
CA ARG A 56 4.32 -6.22 3.72
C ARG A 56 2.96 -5.90 3.10
N GLN A 57 2.05 -5.27 3.85
CA GLN A 57 0.71 -4.96 3.34
C GLN A 57 0.75 -3.88 2.25
N THR A 58 1.58 -2.85 2.43
CA THR A 58 1.75 -1.77 1.44
C THR A 58 2.40 -2.28 0.18
N PHE A 59 3.40 -3.17 0.29
CA PHE A 59 4.01 -3.82 -0.86
C PHE A 59 3.01 -4.68 -1.66
N ILE A 60 2.23 -5.54 -0.98
CA ILE A 60 1.19 -6.35 -1.64
C ILE A 60 0.12 -5.44 -2.27
N GLY A 61 -0.34 -4.43 -1.54
CA GLY A 61 -1.31 -3.46 -2.06
C GLY A 61 -0.80 -2.74 -3.30
N ALA A 62 0.46 -2.28 -3.28
CA ALA A 62 1.08 -1.60 -4.41
C ALA A 62 1.20 -2.53 -5.63
N CYS A 63 1.56 -3.80 -5.43
CA CYS A 63 1.57 -4.81 -6.50
C CYS A 63 0.17 -5.01 -7.10
N ILE A 64 -0.88 -5.13 -6.28
CA ILE A 64 -2.27 -5.28 -6.74
C ILE A 64 -2.70 -4.04 -7.53
N ALA A 65 -2.47 -2.84 -7.00
CA ALA A 65 -2.79 -1.59 -7.66
C ALA A 65 -2.10 -1.47 -9.03
N SER A 66 -0.81 -1.81 -9.09
CA SER A 66 -0.02 -1.78 -10.32
C SER A 66 -0.48 -2.84 -11.33
N ALA A 67 -0.85 -4.03 -10.85
CA ALA A 67 -1.40 -5.09 -11.72
C ALA A 67 -2.76 -4.69 -12.30
N ILE A 68 -3.63 -4.04 -11.51
CA ILE A 68 -4.90 -3.49 -11.99
C ILE A 68 -4.65 -2.42 -13.07
N PHE A 69 -3.70 -1.52 -12.83
CA PHE A 69 -3.33 -0.47 -13.78
C PHE A 69 -2.78 -1.06 -15.10
N LEU A 70 -1.85 -2.03 -15.03
CA LEU A 70 -1.33 -2.73 -16.21
C LEU A 70 -2.43 -3.50 -16.94
N GLY A 71 -3.29 -4.20 -16.19
CA GLY A 71 -4.40 -4.98 -16.74
C GLY A 71 -5.41 -4.12 -17.50
N ALA A 72 -5.75 -2.95 -16.96
CA ALA A 72 -6.63 -1.99 -17.63
C ALA A 72 -6.01 -1.44 -18.92
N ASN A 73 -4.72 -1.11 -18.91
CA ASN A 73 -3.99 -0.69 -20.11
C ASN A 73 -3.96 -1.79 -21.18
N LEU A 74 -3.65 -3.03 -20.78
CA LEU A 74 -3.63 -4.16 -21.69
C LEU A 74 -5.02 -4.45 -22.28
N LEU A 75 -6.07 -4.35 -21.47
CA LEU A 75 -7.45 -4.53 -21.93
C LEU A 75 -7.84 -3.50 -22.99
N ILE A 76 -7.45 -2.25 -22.80
CA ILE A 76 -7.67 -1.20 -23.80
C ILE A 76 -6.92 -1.50 -25.09
N LEU A 77 -5.66 -1.92 -24.98
CA LEU A 77 -4.87 -2.28 -26.16
C LEU A 77 -5.51 -3.44 -26.94
N VAL A 78 -6.08 -4.43 -26.25
CA VAL A 78 -6.75 -5.59 -26.88
C VAL A 78 -8.10 -5.22 -27.49
N ILE A 79 -8.92 -4.41 -26.81
CA ILE A 79 -10.28 -4.06 -27.29
C ILE A 79 -10.23 -2.96 -28.34
N ALA A 80 -9.49 -1.89 -28.09
CA ALA A 80 -9.44 -0.71 -28.97
C ALA A 80 -8.34 -0.79 -30.02
N GLY A 81 -7.41 -1.75 -29.91
CA GLY A 81 -6.26 -1.93 -30.80
C GLY A 81 -5.19 -0.84 -30.68
N THR A 82 -5.57 0.37 -30.26
CA THR A 82 -4.70 1.56 -30.21
C THR A 82 -5.18 2.52 -29.11
N TYR A 83 -4.29 3.42 -28.69
CA TYR A 83 -4.61 4.55 -27.80
C TYR A 83 -5.08 5.83 -28.53
N HIS A 84 -5.29 5.78 -29.85
CA HIS A 84 -5.72 6.96 -30.62
C HIS A 84 -7.20 7.32 -30.42
N SER A 85 -8.01 6.39 -29.88
CA SER A 85 -9.42 6.64 -29.66
C SER A 85 -9.63 7.45 -28.38
N MET A 86 -10.27 8.62 -28.50
CA MET A 86 -10.68 9.44 -27.35
C MET A 86 -11.58 8.65 -26.39
N ALA A 87 -12.45 7.77 -26.92
CA ALA A 87 -13.31 6.92 -26.10
C ALA A 87 -12.49 5.96 -25.22
N ALA A 88 -11.41 5.38 -25.76
CA ALA A 88 -10.53 4.49 -25.00
C ALA A 88 -9.83 5.22 -23.84
N LEU A 89 -9.34 6.44 -24.09
CA LEU A 89 -8.71 7.27 -23.07
C LEU A 89 -9.71 7.71 -21.99
N VAL A 90 -10.92 8.12 -22.38
CA VAL A 90 -11.98 8.50 -21.42
C VAL A 90 -12.43 7.31 -20.60
N THR A 91 -12.65 6.13 -21.21
CA THR A 91 -13.01 4.91 -20.49
C THR A 91 -11.91 4.51 -19.50
N PHE A 92 -10.64 4.63 -19.88
CA PHE A 92 -9.51 4.38 -18.99
C PHE A 92 -9.53 5.30 -17.76
N GLU A 93 -9.67 6.60 -17.99
CA GLU A 93 -9.65 7.60 -16.93
C GLU A 93 -10.82 7.41 -15.97
N VAL A 94 -12.03 7.17 -16.49
CA VAL A 94 -13.23 6.89 -15.66
C VAL A 94 -13.03 5.63 -14.81
N TYR A 95 -12.48 4.57 -15.41
CA TYR A 95 -12.16 3.35 -14.69
C TYR A 95 -11.16 3.62 -13.55
N TYR A 96 -10.09 4.35 -13.85
CA TYR A 96 -9.05 4.67 -12.89
C TYR A 96 -9.57 5.54 -11.75
N MET A 97 -10.36 6.58 -12.05
CA MET A 97 -11.04 7.41 -11.05
C MET A 97 -11.98 6.61 -10.14
N ALA A 98 -12.58 5.52 -10.62
CA ALA A 98 -13.43 4.64 -9.81
C ALA A 98 -12.61 3.63 -8.98
N ALA A 99 -11.54 3.06 -9.56
CA ALA A 99 -10.75 2.00 -8.93
C ALA A 99 -9.78 2.54 -7.86
N VAL A 100 -9.13 3.68 -8.11
CA VAL A 100 -8.10 4.24 -7.23
C VAL A 100 -8.64 4.57 -5.83
N PRO A 101 -9.81 5.23 -5.66
CA PRO A 101 -10.33 5.55 -4.33
C PRO A 101 -10.58 4.31 -3.46
N LEU A 102 -11.02 3.19 -4.06
CA LEU A 102 -11.27 1.93 -3.36
C LEU A 102 -9.99 1.37 -2.71
N LEU A 103 -8.84 1.60 -3.35
CA LEU A 103 -7.53 1.22 -2.85
C LEU A 103 -6.89 2.32 -1.97
N MET A 104 -7.26 3.57 -2.19
CA MET A 104 -6.77 4.70 -1.40
C MET A 104 -7.28 4.66 0.03
N ILE A 105 -8.56 4.35 0.25
CA ILE A 105 -9.19 4.29 1.58
C ILE A 105 -8.42 3.38 2.55
N PRO A 106 -8.14 2.09 2.22
CA PRO A 106 -7.36 1.26 3.12
C PRO A 106 -5.97 1.86 3.36
N GLY A 107 -5.24 2.30 2.33
CA GLY A 107 -3.91 2.91 2.52
C GLY A 107 -3.89 4.13 3.43
N LEU A 108 -4.92 4.98 3.36
CA LEU A 108 -5.04 6.13 4.25
C LEU A 108 -5.25 5.69 5.70
N LEU A 109 -6.08 4.67 5.93
CA LEU A 109 -6.26 4.07 7.26
C LEU A 109 -4.96 3.44 7.77
N GLY A 110 -4.21 2.76 6.89
CA GLY A 110 -2.89 2.21 7.19
C GLY A 110 -1.90 3.29 7.61
N LEU A 111 -1.86 4.41 6.89
CA LEU A 111 -1.02 5.56 7.22
C LEU A 111 -1.40 6.19 8.56
N ILE A 112 -2.70 6.44 8.81
CA ILE A 112 -3.18 7.00 10.09
C ILE A 112 -2.78 6.09 11.25
N LYS A 113 -2.92 4.76 11.08
CA LYS A 113 -2.54 3.77 12.09
C LYS A 113 -1.02 3.69 12.29
N ALA A 114 -0.23 3.77 11.23
CA ALA A 114 1.22 3.87 11.31
C ALA A 114 1.66 5.15 12.06
N MET A 115 0.98 6.28 11.84
CA MET A 115 1.20 7.53 12.58
C MET A 115 0.81 7.44 14.05
N ALA A 116 -0.20 6.63 14.40
CA ALA A 116 -0.54 6.32 15.79
C ALA A 116 0.47 5.34 16.44
N GLY A 117 1.21 4.56 15.64
CA GLY A 117 2.08 3.49 16.12
C GLY A 117 1.33 2.17 16.39
N ASP A 118 0.09 2.08 15.92
CA ASP A 118 -0.78 0.91 16.09
C ASP A 118 -0.50 -0.13 15.00
N LEU A 119 -0.49 -1.40 15.39
CA LEU A 119 -0.58 -2.48 14.41
C LEU A 119 -1.94 -2.45 13.72
N TYR A 120 -1.92 -2.22 12.41
CA TYR A 120 -3.10 -2.29 11.57
C TYR A 120 -2.91 -3.31 10.47
N HIS A 121 -3.95 -4.10 10.27
CA HIS A 121 -4.05 -5.11 9.24
C HIS A 121 -5.17 -4.68 8.30
N PHE A 122 -4.91 -4.56 7.01
CA PHE A 122 -5.98 -4.24 6.05
C PHE A 122 -7.15 -5.21 6.19
N PRO A 123 -8.40 -4.73 6.27
CA PRO A 123 -9.58 -5.58 6.47
C PRO A 123 -9.78 -6.63 5.36
N LEU A 124 -9.18 -6.42 4.17
CA LEU A 124 -9.25 -7.35 3.04
C LEU A 124 -8.06 -8.32 2.92
N ILE A 125 -6.90 -8.03 3.52
CA ILE A 125 -5.64 -8.78 3.32
C ILE A 125 -5.10 -9.37 4.62
N GLY A 126 -5.48 -8.80 5.76
CA GLY A 126 -5.01 -9.19 7.07
C GLY A 126 -5.89 -10.24 7.71
N ARG A 127 -5.36 -11.46 7.88
CA ARG A 127 -5.93 -12.40 8.85
C ARG A 127 -5.85 -11.76 10.24
N PRO A 128 -6.95 -11.74 11.03
CA PRO A 128 -6.87 -11.37 12.43
C PRO A 128 -5.87 -12.31 13.09
N GLY A 129 -4.78 -11.76 13.66
CA GLY A 129 -3.92 -12.56 14.53
C GLY A 129 -4.78 -13.10 15.68
N LYS A 130 -4.65 -14.40 15.97
CA LYS A 130 -5.26 -14.99 17.16
C LYS A 130 -4.92 -14.12 18.39
N PRO A 131 -5.89 -13.78 19.24
CA PRO A 131 -5.58 -13.11 20.51
C PRO A 131 -4.58 -13.98 21.27
N ALA A 132 -3.53 -13.35 21.79
CA ALA A 132 -2.56 -14.03 22.63
C ALA A 132 -3.29 -14.62 23.83
N GLU A 133 -3.28 -15.95 23.96
CA GLU A 133 -3.59 -16.63 25.20
C GLU A 133 -2.59 -16.13 26.24
N VAL A 134 -3.12 -15.42 27.24
CA VAL A 134 -2.39 -15.04 28.43
C VAL A 134 -2.10 -16.32 29.20
N SER A 135 -0.83 -16.73 29.23
CA SER A 135 -0.31 -17.72 30.19
C SER A 135 0.33 -17.01 31.37
#